data_AF-A0AAE1ING4-F1
#
_entry.id   AF-A0AAE1ING4-F1
#
_cell.length_a   1.000
_cell.length_b   1.000
_cell.length_c   1.000
_cell.angle_alpha   90.00
_cell.angle_beta   90.00
_cell.angle_gamma   90.00
#
_symmetry.space_group_name_H-M   'P 1'
#
loop_
_entity.id
_entity.type
_entity.pdbx_description
1 polymer ?
#
loop_
_entity_poly.entity_id
_entity_poly.type
_entity_poly.pdbx_seq_one_letter_code
_entity_poly.pdbx_strand_id
1 'polypeptide(L)'
;MTKAAQDTVTNSKELDEVDKLLNKLNKPSVKSLKSPDGDTIDCVHISHQPAFDHPKLKDHKIQMRPTFLPKGIPKVSETNTITQLWHKSGSCPEGTIPIRRITKDDVMRASSFQRFAMKDVKSIPNNLSESLHSSASNHEVLNYNNII
;
A
#
# COMPACT_ATOMS: atom_id res chain seq x y z
N MET A 1 -29.76 -7.13 -33.87
CA MET A 1 -29.57 -6.93 -32.41
C MET A 1 -28.94 -5.56 -32.21
N THR A 2 -29.53 -4.72 -31.36
CA THR A 2 -29.27 -3.28 -31.27
C THR A 2 -28.06 -2.95 -30.40
N LYS A 3 -27.24 -2.00 -30.85
CA LYS A 3 -25.99 -1.50 -30.21
C LYS A 3 -26.14 -1.19 -28.71
N ALA A 4 -27.30 -0.65 -28.31
CA ALA A 4 -27.61 -0.31 -26.92
C ALA A 4 -27.59 -1.50 -25.94
N ALA A 5 -27.95 -2.70 -26.38
CA ALA A 5 -27.93 -3.90 -25.54
C ALA A 5 -26.50 -4.46 -25.36
N GLN A 6 -25.63 -4.26 -26.35
CA GLN A 6 -24.22 -4.62 -26.25
C GLN A 6 -23.46 -3.62 -25.36
N ASP A 7 -23.77 -2.33 -25.45
CA ASP A 7 -23.16 -1.28 -24.61
C ASP A 7 -23.54 -1.45 -23.12
N THR A 8 -24.79 -1.78 -22.81
CA THR A 8 -25.23 -2.05 -21.42
C THR A 8 -24.65 -3.33 -20.83
N VAL A 9 -24.52 -4.40 -21.62
CA VAL A 9 -23.92 -5.67 -21.17
C VAL A 9 -22.40 -5.55 -20.99
N THR A 10 -21.73 -4.75 -21.82
CA THR A 10 -20.28 -4.50 -21.71
C THR A 10 -19.98 -3.65 -20.48
N ASN A 11 -20.77 -2.60 -20.23
CA ASN A 11 -20.66 -1.75 -19.05
C ASN A 11 -20.89 -2.54 -17.74
N SER A 12 -21.88 -3.44 -17.70
CA SER A 12 -22.13 -4.29 -16.52
C SER A 12 -20.96 -5.23 -16.20
N LYS A 13 -20.33 -5.84 -17.22
CA LYS A 13 -19.17 -6.73 -17.00
C LYS A 13 -17.93 -5.96 -16.55
N GLU A 14 -17.69 -4.78 -17.12
CA GLU A 14 -16.60 -3.91 -16.70
C GLU A 14 -16.77 -3.46 -15.25
N LEU A 15 -17.99 -3.11 -14.82
CA LEU A 15 -18.29 -2.77 -13.43
C LEU A 15 -18.00 -3.93 -12.46
N ASP A 16 -18.38 -5.15 -12.82
CA ASP A 16 -18.08 -6.34 -12.01
C ASP A 16 -16.56 -6.59 -11.88
N GLU A 17 -15.81 -6.36 -12.96
CA GLU A 17 -14.34 -6.48 -12.95
C GLU A 17 -13.68 -5.38 -12.11
N VAL A 18 -14.18 -4.15 -12.19
CA VAL A 18 -13.75 -3.04 -11.33
C VAL A 18 -14.03 -3.37 -9.86
N ASP A 19 -15.19 -3.93 -9.53
CA ASP A 19 -15.52 -4.30 -8.16
C ASP A 19 -14.62 -5.42 -7.62
N LYS A 20 -14.31 -6.43 -8.44
CA LYS A 20 -13.32 -7.46 -8.10
C LYS A 20 -11.93 -6.85 -7.87
N LEU A 21 -11.52 -5.90 -8.70
CA LEU A 21 -10.25 -5.20 -8.56
C LEU A 21 -10.20 -4.39 -7.26
N LEU A 22 -11.25 -3.63 -6.96
CA LEU A 22 -11.35 -2.84 -5.73
C LEU A 22 -11.29 -3.72 -4.48
N ASN A 23 -11.97 -4.87 -4.48
CA ASN A 23 -11.92 -5.82 -3.38
C ASN A 23 -10.53 -6.43 -3.19
N LYS A 24 -9.73 -6.53 -4.26
CA LYS A 24 -8.34 -7.01 -4.18
C LYS A 24 -7.41 -5.94 -3.64
N LEU A 25 -7.56 -4.70 -4.10
CA LEU A 25 -6.67 -3.58 -3.78
C LEU A 25 -6.93 -3.00 -2.38
N ASN A 26 -8.20 -2.85 -2.01
CA ASN A 26 -8.59 -2.32 -0.71
C ASN A 26 -8.63 -3.44 0.32
N LYS A 27 -7.79 -3.30 1.36
CA LYS A 27 -7.70 -4.27 2.45
C LYS A 27 -8.71 -3.93 3.56
N PRO A 28 -9.17 -4.92 4.34
CA PRO A 28 -10.04 -4.67 5.48
C PRO A 28 -9.42 -3.66 6.45
N SER A 29 -10.15 -2.59 6.74
CA SER A 29 -9.71 -1.52 7.63
C SER A 29 -10.13 -1.79 9.07
N VAL A 30 -9.22 -1.57 10.02
CA VAL A 30 -9.52 -1.54 11.46
C VAL A 30 -10.26 -0.24 11.83
N LYS A 31 -9.89 0.86 11.17
CA LYS A 31 -10.46 2.20 11.35
C LYS A 31 -10.38 2.95 10.02
N SER A 32 -11.34 3.82 9.74
CA SER A 32 -11.29 4.73 8.59
C SER A 32 -11.30 6.18 9.09
N LEU A 33 -10.42 7.01 8.53
CA LEU A 33 -10.34 8.45 8.78
C LEU A 33 -10.83 9.18 7.52
N LYS A 34 -11.77 10.11 7.68
CA LYS A 34 -12.23 10.97 6.59
C LYS A 34 -11.40 12.24 6.57
N SER A 35 -10.67 12.46 5.50
CA SER A 35 -9.89 13.67 5.30
C SER A 35 -10.81 14.83 4.86
N PRO A 36 -10.52 16.08 5.24
CA PRO A 36 -11.30 17.24 4.80
C PRO A 36 -11.36 17.46 3.27
N ASP A 37 -10.43 16.89 2.50
CA ASP A 37 -10.43 16.91 1.02
C ASP A 37 -11.36 15.84 0.40
N GLY A 38 -12.00 15.00 1.22
CA GLY A 38 -12.88 13.92 0.75
C GLY A 38 -12.18 12.56 0.63
N ASP A 39 -10.86 12.48 0.81
CA ASP A 39 -10.15 11.20 0.83
C ASP A 39 -10.55 10.38 2.07
N THR A 40 -10.56 9.05 1.90
CA THR A 40 -10.72 8.13 3.03
C THR A 40 -9.40 7.39 3.26
N ILE A 41 -8.86 7.51 4.46
CA ILE A 41 -7.65 6.81 4.89
C ILE A 41 -8.07 5.61 5.73
N ASP A 42 -7.76 4.42 5.24
CA ASP A 42 -7.99 3.16 5.94
C ASP A 42 -6.76 2.76 6.73
N CYS A 43 -6.95 2.53 8.03
CA CYS A 43 -5.94 1.95 8.90
C CYS A 43 -5.98 0.44 8.72
N VAL A 44 -4.97 -0.10 8.05
CA VAL A 44 -4.86 -1.53 7.73
C VAL A 44 -3.77 -2.14 8.59
N HIS A 45 -3.96 -3.35 9.09
CA HIS A 45 -2.93 -4.05 9.85
C HIS A 45 -1.63 -4.15 9.05
N ILE A 46 -0.48 -3.92 9.69
CA ILE A 46 0.81 -3.83 9.00
C ILE A 46 1.15 -5.10 8.19
N SER A 47 0.76 -6.29 8.68
CA SER A 47 0.95 -7.56 7.98
C SER A 47 0.03 -7.76 6.76
N HIS A 48 -0.96 -6.90 6.57
CA HIS A 48 -1.92 -6.99 5.45
C HIS A 48 -1.68 -5.92 4.38
N GLN A 49 -0.54 -5.22 4.42
CA GLN A 49 -0.21 -4.24 3.40
C GLN A 49 -0.18 -4.89 1.99
N PRO A 50 -0.61 -4.17 0.94
CA PRO A 50 -0.68 -4.73 -0.43
C PRO A 50 0.62 -5.34 -0.96
N ALA A 51 1.78 -4.89 -0.47
CA ALA A 51 3.07 -5.45 -0.85
C ALA A 51 3.17 -6.95 -0.54
N PHE A 52 2.55 -7.43 0.56
CA PHE A 52 2.61 -8.84 0.96
C PHE A 52 1.72 -9.77 0.15
N ASP A 53 0.89 -9.24 -0.75
CA ASP A 53 0.21 -10.07 -1.76
C ASP A 53 1.20 -10.64 -2.79
N HIS A 54 2.41 -10.09 -2.86
CA HIS A 54 3.44 -10.57 -3.77
C HIS A 54 4.05 -11.88 -3.24
N PRO A 55 4.06 -12.98 -4.03
CA PRO A 55 4.53 -14.29 -3.57
C PRO A 55 5.96 -14.30 -2.99
N LYS A 56 6.85 -13.46 -3.52
CA LYS A 56 8.24 -13.33 -3.02
C LYS A 56 8.36 -12.68 -1.63
N LEU A 57 7.31 -12.05 -1.14
CA LEU A 57 7.27 -11.47 0.21
C LEU A 57 6.40 -12.30 1.15
N LYS A 58 5.99 -13.49 0.72
CA LYS A 58 5.36 -14.47 1.61
C LYS A 58 6.34 -14.78 2.75
N ASP A 59 5.84 -14.73 3.98
CA ASP A 59 6.60 -14.97 5.21
C ASP A 59 7.71 -13.93 5.50
N HIS A 60 7.68 -12.79 4.82
CA HIS A 60 8.60 -11.70 5.12
C HIS A 60 8.36 -11.16 6.53
N LYS A 61 9.40 -11.20 7.38
CA LYS A 61 9.34 -10.61 8.71
C LYS A 61 9.55 -9.10 8.64
N ILE A 62 8.52 -8.35 9.02
CA ILE A 62 8.58 -6.89 9.14
C ILE A 62 9.63 -6.50 10.19
N GLN A 63 10.53 -5.60 9.81
CA GLN A 63 11.50 -5.00 10.72
C GLN A 63 11.01 -3.61 11.11
N MET A 64 10.89 -3.37 12.42
CA MET A 64 10.51 -2.06 12.96
C MET A 64 11.74 -1.19 13.17
N ARG A 65 11.52 0.13 13.19
CA ARG A 65 12.58 1.08 13.51
C ARG A 65 13.16 0.74 14.90
N PRO A 66 14.50 0.58 15.03
CA PRO A 66 15.11 0.32 16.33
C PRO A 66 14.88 1.50 17.27
N THR A 67 14.72 1.19 18.56
CA THR A 67 14.53 2.19 19.62
C THR A 67 15.82 2.96 19.94
N PHE A 68 16.97 2.42 19.57
CA PHE A 68 18.27 3.07 19.74
C PHE A 68 18.80 3.60 18.42
N LEU A 69 19.47 4.76 18.47
CA LEU A 69 20.22 5.30 17.34
C LEU A 69 21.64 4.71 17.37
N PRO A 70 22.09 4.00 16.33
CA PRO A 70 23.47 3.57 16.22
C PRO A 70 24.43 4.75 16.36
N LYS A 71 25.52 4.58 17.13
CA LYS A 71 26.56 5.60 17.29
C LYS A 71 27.11 5.97 15.90
N GLY A 72 27.21 7.27 15.62
CA GLY A 72 27.79 7.79 14.37
C GLY A 72 26.78 8.24 13.31
N ILE A 73 25.47 8.05 13.51
CA ILE A 73 24.45 8.63 12.62
C ILE A 73 24.15 10.08 13.08
N PRO A 74 24.38 11.10 12.23
CA PRO A 74 24.05 12.47 12.58
C PRO A 74 22.55 12.60 12.83
N LYS A 75 22.19 13.29 13.92
CA LYS A 75 20.79 13.60 14.24
C LYS A 75 20.28 14.57 13.17
N VAL A 76 19.54 14.04 12.19
CA VAL A 76 18.79 14.88 11.24
C VAL A 76 17.82 15.69 12.07
N SER A 77 17.99 17.02 12.09
CA SER A 77 17.03 17.94 12.67
C SER A 77 15.68 17.74 11.96
N GLU A 78 14.58 17.74 12.71
CA GLU A 78 13.24 17.67 12.14
C GLU A 78 12.98 18.92 11.29
N THR A 79 13.34 18.84 10.01
CA THR A 79 13.06 19.90 9.05
C THR A 79 11.62 19.72 8.54
N ASN A 80 10.78 20.73 8.81
CA ASN A 80 9.48 20.99 8.19
C ASN A 80 8.67 19.72 7.85
N THR A 81 7.97 19.17 8.83
CA THR A 81 7.01 18.08 8.62
C THR A 81 6.00 18.51 7.55
N ILE A 82 6.08 17.91 6.36
CA ILE A 82 5.04 18.07 5.33
C ILE A 82 3.77 17.43 5.88
N THR A 83 2.89 18.26 6.43
CA THR A 83 1.63 17.81 7.02
C THR A 83 0.59 17.66 5.91
N GLN A 84 0.36 16.42 5.49
CA GLN A 84 -0.78 16.09 4.64
C GLN A 84 -2.10 16.39 5.37
N LEU A 85 -3.14 16.80 4.62
CA LEU A 85 -4.39 17.31 5.19
C LEU A 85 -5.12 16.29 6.05
N TRP A 86 -5.06 15.00 5.69
CA TRP A 86 -5.71 13.91 6.42
C TRP A 86 -5.20 13.72 7.84
N HIS A 87 -3.98 14.18 8.18
CA HIS A 87 -3.46 14.12 9.55
C HIS A 87 -4.32 14.91 10.55
N LYS A 88 -5.13 15.89 10.07
CA LYS A 88 -6.10 16.60 10.91
C LYS A 88 -7.24 15.71 11.41
N SER A 89 -7.48 14.60 10.74
CA SER A 89 -8.52 13.62 11.09
C SER A 89 -8.06 12.59 12.11
N GLY A 90 -6.82 12.73 12.60
CA GLY A 90 -6.20 11.87 13.62
C GLY A 90 -5.19 10.89 13.03
N SER A 91 -4.87 9.87 13.84
CA SER A 91 -3.89 8.85 13.51
C SER A 91 -4.49 7.44 13.48
N CYS A 92 -3.76 6.54 12.84
CA CYS A 92 -4.03 5.12 12.87
C CYS A 92 -3.54 4.50 14.19
N PRO A 93 -4.26 3.50 14.74
CA PRO A 93 -3.82 2.75 15.91
C PRO A 93 -2.45 2.10 15.70
N GLU A 94 -1.75 1.81 16.81
CA GLU A 94 -0.50 1.06 16.75
C GLU A 94 -0.68 -0.31 16.07
N GLY A 95 0.34 -0.77 15.34
CA GLY A 95 0.28 -2.00 14.54
C GLY A 95 -0.49 -1.85 13.22
N THR A 96 -1.01 -0.66 12.90
CA THR A 96 -1.68 -0.38 11.64
C THR A 96 -0.99 0.73 10.85
N ILE A 97 -1.19 0.72 9.54
CA ILE A 97 -0.64 1.71 8.62
C ILE A 97 -1.78 2.47 7.90
N PRO A 98 -1.64 3.78 7.66
CA PRO A 98 -2.61 4.55 6.89
C PRO A 98 -2.46 4.23 5.39
N ILE A 99 -3.56 3.81 4.74
CA ILE A 99 -3.63 3.57 3.29
C ILE A 99 -4.79 4.38 2.72
N ARG A 100 -4.56 5.16 1.67
CA ARG A 100 -5.66 5.86 0.98
C ARG A 100 -6.55 4.84 0.25
N ARG A 101 -7.83 4.82 0.55
CA ARG A 101 -8.82 3.96 -0.10
C ARG A 101 -8.92 4.30 -1.58
N ILE A 102 -8.93 3.27 -2.41
CA ILE A 102 -9.15 3.39 -3.86
C ILE A 102 -10.65 3.31 -4.11
N THR A 103 -11.17 4.26 -4.87
CA THR A 103 -12.58 4.35 -5.28
C THR A 103 -12.78 3.87 -6.72
N LYS A 104 -14.04 3.62 -7.09
CA LYS A 104 -14.40 3.34 -8.49
C LYS A 104 -13.92 4.45 -9.42
N ASP A 105 -14.11 5.71 -9.00
CA ASP A 105 -13.70 6.87 -9.78
C ASP A 105 -12.17 6.93 -9.98
N ASP A 106 -11.38 6.52 -8.99
CA ASP A 106 -9.91 6.42 -9.15
C ASP A 106 -9.52 5.43 -10.24
N VAL A 107 -10.20 4.28 -10.30
CA VAL A 107 -9.96 3.23 -11.28
C VAL A 107 -10.42 3.67 -12.67
N MET A 108 -11.61 4.27 -12.77
CA MET A 108 -12.20 4.70 -14.06
C MET A 108 -11.48 5.90 -14.68
N ARG A 109 -10.79 6.74 -13.89
CA ARG A 109 -9.93 7.81 -14.42
C ARG A 109 -8.64 7.31 -15.07
N ALA A 110 -8.23 6.08 -14.78
CA ALA A 110 -7.03 5.52 -15.37
C ALA A 110 -7.27 5.14 -16.84
N SER A 111 -6.20 5.16 -17.64
CA SER A 111 -6.28 4.79 -19.07
C SER A 111 -6.64 3.31 -19.29
N SER A 112 -6.40 2.45 -18.31
CA SER A 112 -6.79 1.04 -18.29
C SER A 112 -6.98 0.57 -16.86
N PHE A 113 -8.18 0.11 -16.52
CA PHE A 113 -8.44 -0.44 -15.19
C PHE A 113 -7.66 -1.73 -14.95
N GLN A 114 -7.39 -2.52 -16.00
CA GLN A 114 -6.61 -3.76 -15.90
C GLN A 114 -5.15 -3.51 -15.50
N ARG A 115 -4.62 -2.31 -15.78
CA ARG A 115 -3.25 -1.91 -15.41
C ARG A 115 -3.20 -0.95 -14.21
N PHE A 116 -4.36 -0.61 -13.65
CA PHE A 116 -4.41 0.28 -12.49
C PHE A 116 -3.61 -0.30 -11.32
N ALA A 117 -2.85 0.55 -10.64
CA ALA A 117 -1.96 0.20 -9.54
C ALA A 117 -0.85 -0.83 -9.86
N MET A 118 -0.62 -1.17 -11.14
CA MET A 118 0.51 -2.01 -11.56
C MET A 118 1.73 -1.16 -11.90
N LYS A 119 2.92 -1.66 -11.56
CA LYS A 119 4.17 -1.02 -12.00
C LYS A 119 4.41 -1.30 -13.49
N ASP A 120 4.72 -0.26 -14.26
CA ASP A 120 5.10 -0.40 -15.66
C ASP A 120 6.43 -1.16 -15.79
N VAL A 121 6.43 -2.30 -16.49
CA VAL A 121 7.61 -3.15 -16.67
C VAL A 121 8.74 -2.40 -17.39
N LYS A 122 8.41 -1.44 -18.27
CA LYS A 122 9.39 -0.59 -18.96
C LYS A 122 10.17 0.35 -18.02
N SER A 123 9.67 0.58 -16.81
CA SER A 123 10.32 1.40 -15.79
C SER A 123 11.31 0.62 -14.92
N ILE A 124 11.46 -0.70 -15.13
CA ILE A 124 12.43 -1.53 -14.41
C ILE A 124 13.78 -1.40 -15.12
N PRO A 125 14.80 -0.79 -14.50
CA PRO A 125 16.15 -0.80 -15.08
C PRO A 125 16.62 -2.25 -15.18
N ASN A 126 17.18 -2.66 -16.32
CA ASN A 126 17.63 -4.03 -16.61
C ASN A 126 18.72 -4.58 -15.66
N ASN A 127 19.18 -3.82 -14.65
CA ASN A 127 20.35 -4.16 -13.81
C ASN A 127 20.00 -4.82 -12.46
N LEU A 128 18.84 -5.47 -12.30
CA LEU A 128 18.48 -6.17 -11.05
C LEU A 128 18.59 -7.71 -11.12
N SER A 129 19.38 -8.26 -12.05
CA SER A 129 19.62 -9.70 -12.13
C SER A 129 20.95 -10.19 -11.51
N GLU A 130 21.85 -9.34 -11.00
CA GLU A 130 23.21 -9.81 -10.70
C GLU A 130 23.92 -9.26 -9.45
N SER A 131 23.22 -8.82 -8.39
CA SER A 131 23.92 -8.40 -7.15
C SER A 131 23.29 -8.79 -5.81
N LEU A 132 22.50 -9.86 -5.74
CA LEU A 132 22.18 -10.47 -4.44
C LEU A 132 23.17 -11.60 -4.12
N HIS A 133 24.43 -11.24 -3.91
CA HIS A 133 25.34 -12.05 -3.10
C HIS A 133 26.09 -11.17 -2.09
N SER A 134 25.94 -11.53 -0.83
CA SER A 134 26.76 -11.20 0.33
C SER A 134 26.66 -9.80 0.94
N SER A 135 25.80 -9.69 1.96
CA SER A 135 26.28 -9.34 3.31
C SER A 135 25.23 -9.74 4.33
N ALA A 136 25.48 -10.86 5.02
CA ALA A 136 24.74 -11.23 6.21
C ALA A 136 25.11 -10.24 7.33
N SER A 137 24.30 -9.22 7.51
CA SER A 137 24.30 -8.43 8.74
C SER A 137 23.29 -9.06 9.68
N ASN A 138 23.78 -9.75 10.70
CA ASN A 138 22.97 -10.29 11.79
C ASN A 138 22.24 -9.12 12.49
N HIS A 139 21.03 -8.80 12.05
CA HIS A 139 20.14 -7.91 12.77
C HIS A 139 19.24 -8.80 13.65
N GLU A 140 19.40 -8.72 14.96
CA GLU A 140 18.60 -9.52 15.90
C GLU A 140 17.11 -9.31 15.65
N VAL A 141 16.46 -10.44 15.45
CA VAL A 141 15.15 -10.55 14.84
C VAL A 141 14.10 -10.59 15.95
N LEU A 142 13.82 -9.47 16.62
CA LEU A 142 12.86 -9.47 17.74
C LEU A 142 11.44 -9.79 17.26
N ASN A 143 10.81 -10.76 17.93
CA ASN A 143 9.54 -11.38 17.60
C ASN A 143 8.38 -10.57 18.20
N TYR A 144 7.24 -10.49 17.50
CA TYR A 144 6.03 -9.80 18.00
C TYR A 144 5.46 -10.43 19.30
N ASN A 145 5.97 -11.60 19.69
CA ASN A 145 5.58 -12.32 20.90
C ASN A 145 6.34 -11.89 22.17
N ASN A 146 7.22 -10.88 22.11
CA ASN A 146 8.04 -10.45 23.26
C ASN A 146 7.68 -9.06 23.80
N ILE A 147 6.43 -8.63 23.64
CA ILE A 147 5.93 -7.38 24.27
C ILE A 147 4.62 -7.72 25.01
N ILE A 148 4.76 -8.18 26.26
CA ILE A 148 3.75 -8.04 27.32
C ILE A 148 4.46 -7.31 28.46
#